data_AF-A0A5Q4E9R4-F1
#
_entry.id   AF-A0A5Q4E9R4-F1
#
_cell.length_a   1.000
_cell.length_b   1.000
_cell.length_c   1.000
_cell.angle_alpha   90.00
_cell.angle_beta   90.00
_cell.angle_gamma   90.00
#
_symmetry.space_group_name_H-M   'P 1'
#
loop_
_entity.id
_entity.type
_entity.pdbx_description
1 polymer ?
#
loop_
_entity_poly.entity_id
_entity_poly.type
_entity_poly.pdbx_seq_one_letter_code
_entity_poly.pdbx_strand_id
1 'polypeptide(L)'
;MNPAVAFTLILLSLMIGSGVVSASWGFTLGRQALTGVRQPETRPTSGAPVSREGGNPGQGAVILADEAEILQQVKARISGGQ
;
A
#
# COMPACT_ATOMS: atom_id res chain seq x y z
N MET A 1 32.86 42.50 -15.61
CA MET A 1 31.92 41.40 -15.94
C MET A 1 30.90 41.95 -16.92
N ASN A 2 30.62 41.27 -18.05
CA ASN A 2 29.63 41.76 -19.01
C ASN A 2 28.22 41.34 -18.54
N PRO A 3 27.30 42.30 -18.27
CA PRO A 3 25.97 41.99 -17.76
C PRO A 3 25.15 41.13 -18.72
N ALA A 4 25.33 41.28 -20.05
CA ALA A 4 24.64 40.44 -21.03
C ALA A 4 25.06 38.96 -20.90
N VAL A 5 26.35 38.70 -20.66
CA VAL A 5 26.87 37.34 -20.46
C VAL A 5 26.36 36.74 -19.14
N ALA A 6 26.23 37.56 -18.09
CA ALA A 6 25.65 37.10 -16.83
C ALA A 6 24.17 36.71 -17.00
N PHE A 7 23.38 37.54 -17.69
CA PHE A 7 21.97 37.26 -17.95
C PHE A 7 21.76 36.00 -18.79
N THR A 8 22.57 35.78 -19.84
CA THR A 8 22.43 34.57 -20.67
C THR A 8 22.75 33.30 -19.90
N LEU A 9 23.75 33.30 -19.04
CA LEU A 9 24.09 32.15 -18.19
C LEU A 9 23.00 31.85 -17.16
N ILE A 10 22.42 32.90 -16.56
CA ILE A 10 21.28 32.75 -15.64
C ILE A 10 20.07 32.17 -16.39
N LEU A 11 19.72 32.69 -17.56
CA LEU A 11 18.60 32.17 -18.34
C LEU A 11 18.83 30.73 -18.80
N LEU A 12 20.04 30.39 -19.24
CA LEU A 12 20.39 29.05 -19.65
C LEU A 12 20.29 28.04 -18.49
N SER A 13 20.81 28.40 -17.32
CA SER A 13 20.70 27.56 -16.12
C SER A 13 19.25 27.38 -15.66
N LEU A 14 18.41 28.43 -15.75
CA LEU A 14 16.97 28.31 -15.47
C LEU A 14 16.24 27.41 -16.46
N MET A 15 16.56 27.47 -17.75
CA MET A 15 15.95 26.61 -18.78
C MET A 15 16.24 25.14 -18.50
N ILE A 16 17.50 24.82 -18.15
CA ILE A 16 17.89 23.45 -17.79
C ILE A 16 17.21 23.02 -16.49
N GLY A 17 17.26 23.86 -15.44
CA GLY A 17 16.66 23.55 -14.13
C GLY A 17 15.16 23.32 -14.21
N SER A 18 14.43 24.21 -14.89
CA SER A 18 12.97 24.09 -15.06
C SER A 18 12.57 22.86 -15.88
N GLY A 19 13.38 22.48 -16.88
CA GLY A 19 13.18 21.25 -17.65
C GLY A 19 13.27 20.00 -16.78
N VAL A 20 14.28 19.89 -15.91
CA VAL A 20 14.46 18.73 -15.02
C VAL A 20 13.33 18.62 -14.00
N VAL A 21 12.98 19.73 -13.34
CA VAL A 21 11.90 19.73 -12.33
C VAL A 21 10.57 19.33 -12.99
N SER A 22 10.26 19.91 -14.14
CA SER A 22 9.01 19.61 -14.87
C SER A 22 8.96 18.16 -15.35
N ALA A 23 10.08 17.61 -15.85
CA ALA A 23 10.16 16.21 -16.26
C ALA A 23 10.00 15.25 -15.08
N SER A 24 10.59 15.58 -13.91
CA SER A 24 10.49 14.74 -12.71
C SER A 24 9.05 14.62 -12.21
N TRP A 25 8.32 15.74 -12.13
CA TRP A 25 6.90 15.73 -11.76
C TRP A 25 6.04 15.07 -12.83
N GLY A 26 6.26 15.39 -14.12
CA GLY A 26 5.55 14.75 -15.22
C GLY A 26 5.71 13.23 -15.24
N PHE A 27 6.91 12.72 -14.93
CA PHE A 27 7.18 11.29 -14.81
C PHE A 27 6.44 10.65 -13.63
N THR A 28 6.43 11.29 -12.46
CA THR A 28 5.67 10.76 -11.31
C THR A 28 4.17 10.69 -11.59
N LEU A 29 3.62 11.72 -12.23
CA LEU A 29 2.21 11.83 -12.56
C LEU A 29 1.84 10.82 -13.66
N GLY A 30 2.69 10.66 -14.67
CA GLY A 30 2.54 9.63 -15.71
C GLY A 30 2.63 8.20 -15.14
N ARG A 31 3.56 7.94 -14.21
CA ARG A 31 3.64 6.65 -13.50
C ARG A 31 2.37 6.40 -12.68
N GLN A 32 1.87 7.42 -11.97
CA GLN A 32 0.64 7.31 -11.19
C GLN A 32 -0.58 7.00 -12.07
N ALA A 33 -0.69 7.65 -13.24
CA ALA A 33 -1.75 7.39 -14.20
C ALA A 33 -1.74 5.92 -14.68
N LEU A 34 -0.57 5.33 -14.92
CA LEU A 34 -0.44 3.91 -15.28
C LEU A 34 -0.73 2.95 -14.10
N THR A 35 -0.57 3.40 -12.85
CA THR A 35 -0.92 2.62 -11.66
C THR A 35 -2.38 2.75 -11.23
N GLY A 36 -3.14 3.69 -11.80
CA GLY A 36 -4.58 3.89 -11.52
C GLY A 36 -5.46 2.70 -11.91
N VAL A 37 -4.92 1.71 -12.62
CA VAL A 37 -5.57 0.42 -12.96
C VAL A 37 -4.87 -0.76 -12.26
N ARG A 38 -4.32 -0.56 -11.06
CA ARG A 38 -4.10 -1.69 -10.14
C ARG A 38 -5.40 -1.91 -9.41
N GLN A 39 -6.02 -3.06 -9.66
CA GLN A 39 -7.17 -3.53 -8.89
C GLN A 39 -6.85 -3.37 -7.40
N PRO A 40 -7.79 -2.86 -6.59
CA PRO A 40 -7.61 -2.85 -5.15
C PRO A 40 -7.34 -4.29 -4.73
N GLU A 41 -6.19 -4.55 -4.12
CA GLU A 41 -5.97 -5.78 -3.37
C GLU A 41 -6.98 -5.73 -2.22
N THR A 42 -8.19 -6.23 -2.47
CA THR A 42 -9.23 -6.45 -1.48
C THR A 42 -8.85 -7.67 -0.68
N ARG A 43 -7.75 -7.58 0.08
CA ARG A 43 -7.55 -8.46 1.22
C ARG A 43 -7.82 -7.63 2.47
N PRO A 44 -9.02 -7.76 3.09
CA PRO A 44 -9.32 -7.10 4.35
C PRO A 44 -8.58 -7.82 5.47
N THR A 45 -7.25 -7.69 5.53
CA THR A 45 -6.47 -7.96 6.74
C THR A 45 -5.09 -7.31 6.59
N SER A 46 -4.92 -6.14 7.21
CA SER A 46 -3.65 -5.54 7.65
C SER A 46 -3.71 -4.01 7.55
N GLY A 47 -4.72 -3.41 8.19
CA GLY A 47 -4.87 -1.96 8.31
C GLY A 47 -4.79 -1.44 9.76
N ALA A 48 -4.31 -2.24 10.71
CA ALA A 48 -4.12 -1.80 12.09
C ALA A 48 -2.61 -1.75 12.42
N PRO A 49 -2.07 -0.59 12.80
CA PRO A 49 -0.72 -0.52 13.35
C PRO A 49 -0.79 -1.08 14.78
N VAL A 50 -0.44 -2.35 14.97
CA VAL A 50 -0.18 -2.86 16.31
C VAL A 50 1.20 -2.36 16.70
N SER A 51 1.22 -1.28 17.47
CA SER A 51 2.38 -0.84 18.23
C SER A 51 2.97 -2.04 18.96
N ARG A 52 4.27 -2.27 18.72
CA ARG A 52 5.08 -3.22 19.47
C ARG A 52 5.21 -2.71 20.90
N GLU A 53 4.28 -3.09 21.78
CA GLU A 53 4.49 -3.01 23.22
C GLU A 53 4.58 -4.43 23.77
N GLY A 54 5.63 -4.69 24.55
CA GLY A 54 5.95 -6.02 25.06
C GLY A 54 4.88 -6.57 26.02
N GLY A 55 4.65 -7.87 25.92
CA GLY A 55 4.09 -8.70 27.00
C GLY A 55 2.60 -9.05 26.88
N ASN A 56 2.30 -10.23 26.31
CA ASN A 56 1.36 -11.23 26.86
C ASN A 56 1.24 -12.45 25.90
N PRO A 57 1.59 -13.70 26.29
CA PRO A 57 1.53 -14.88 25.42
C PRO A 57 0.14 -15.55 25.40
N GLY A 58 -0.92 -14.78 25.09
CA GLY A 58 -2.31 -15.23 25.28
C GLY A 58 -3.19 -15.38 24.03
N GLN A 59 -2.77 -14.93 22.84
CA GLN A 59 -3.64 -14.89 21.66
C GLN A 59 -2.89 -15.31 20.40
N GLY A 60 -2.62 -16.60 20.28
CA GLY A 60 -1.93 -17.17 19.12
C GLY A 60 -1.95 -18.69 19.08
N ALA A 61 -2.92 -19.34 19.73
CA ALA A 61 -3.11 -20.76 19.57
C ALA A 61 -3.95 -20.99 18.31
N VAL A 62 -3.29 -21.35 17.21
CA VAL A 62 -3.97 -22.01 16.10
C VAL A 62 -4.54 -23.31 16.67
N ILE A 63 -5.85 -23.35 16.93
CA ILE A 63 -6.54 -24.56 17.35
C ILE A 63 -6.67 -25.45 16.11
N LEU A 64 -6.03 -26.62 16.14
CA LEU A 64 -6.31 -27.68 15.16
C LEU A 64 -7.66 -28.27 15.55
N ALA A 65 -8.69 -27.97 14.77
CA ALA A 65 -10.02 -28.52 14.99
C ALA A 65 -10.10 -29.92 14.36
N ASP A 66 -10.62 -30.90 15.12
CA ASP A 66 -10.87 -32.25 14.62
C ASP A 66 -12.10 -32.26 13.71
N GLU A 67 -11.93 -32.75 12.48
CA GLU A 67 -12.98 -32.77 11.47
C GLU A 67 -14.17 -33.63 11.90
N ALA A 68 -13.94 -34.68 12.72
CA ALA A 68 -15.02 -35.52 13.23
C ALA A 68 -16.00 -34.75 14.14
N GLU A 69 -15.48 -33.83 14.96
CA GLU A 69 -16.28 -32.99 15.87
C GLU A 69 -17.09 -31.95 15.10
N ILE A 70 -16.49 -31.34 14.07
CA ILE A 70 -17.17 -30.39 13.18
C ILE A 70 -18.33 -31.08 12.45
N LEU A 71 -18.10 -32.28 11.90
CA LEU A 71 -19.13 -33.03 11.19
C LEU A 71 -20.29 -33.44 12.11
N GLN A 72 -20.01 -33.80 13.36
CA GLN A 72 -21.06 -34.10 14.35
C GLN A 72 -21.87 -32.85 14.70
N GLN A 73 -21.20 -31.70 14.88
CA GLN A 73 -21.86 -30.43 15.16
C GLN A 73 -22.74 -29.96 13.99
N VAL A 74 -22.26 -30.10 12.75
CA VAL A 74 -23.05 -29.77 11.55
C VAL A 74 -24.27 -30.69 11.43
N LYS A 75 -24.09 -32.01 11.64
CA LYS A 75 -25.21 -32.95 11.59
C LYS A 75 -26.25 -32.67 12.67
N ALA A 76 -25.85 -32.32 13.89
CA ALA A 76 -26.74 -31.94 14.97
C ALA A 76 -27.56 -30.67 14.65
N ARG A 77 -26.94 -29.67 14.01
CA ARG A 77 -27.63 -28.45 13.56
C ARG A 77 -28.64 -28.73 12.44
N ILE A 78 -28.32 -29.64 11.52
CA ILE A 78 -29.22 -30.04 10.43
C ILE A 78 -30.39 -30.88 10.96
N SER A 79 -30.16 -31.76 11.94
CA SER A 79 -31.24 -32.59 12.51
C SER A 79 -32.12 -31.85 13.53
N GLY A 80 -31.59 -30.82 14.18
CA GLY A 80 -32.32 -29.99 15.15
C GLY A 80 -33.04 -28.77 14.56
N GLY A 81 -33.00 -28.59 13.23
CA GLY A 81 -33.70 -27.54 12.52
C GLY A 81 -35.05 -28.00 11.97
N GLN A 82 -36.04 -28.15 12.86
CA GLN A 82 -37.47 -28.02 12.56
C GLN A 82 -38.04 -26.88 13.40
#